data_AF-A0ABD1A9H1-F1
#
_entry.id   AF-A0ABD1A9H1-F1
#
_cell.length_a   1.000
_cell.length_b   1.000
_cell.length_c   1.000
_cell.angle_alpha   90.00
_cell.angle_beta   90.00
_cell.angle_gamma   90.00
#
_symmetry.space_group_name_H-M   'P 1'
#
loop_
_entity.id
_entity.type
_entity.pdbx_description
1 polymer ?
#
loop_
_entity_poly.entity_id
_entity_poly.type
_entity_poly.pdbx_seq_one_letter_code
_entity_poly.pdbx_strand_id
1 'polypeptide(L)'
;MGIKAIVSILLMVSLCAATFVTQGVAQMQTPPMIPGLFPIGLPIDLVKCWSSLFNVEGCVLEISKSIFSGKFENVEAACCKAFSALDANCWPQMFPLNPFFPPLLKNNCVRIVPNSPTHN
;
A
#
# COMPACT_ATOMS: atom_id res chain seq x y z
N MET A 1 12.15 -32.69 -23.62
CA MET A 1 11.77 -32.10 -22.31
C MET A 1 11.04 -30.75 -22.42
N GLY A 2 11.31 -29.91 -23.43
CA GLY A 2 10.81 -28.51 -23.47
C GLY A 2 9.33 -28.31 -23.82
N ILE A 3 8.77 -29.05 -24.79
CA ILE A 3 7.40 -28.77 -25.28
C ILE A 3 6.34 -29.10 -24.23
N LYS A 4 6.49 -30.22 -23.50
CA LYS A 4 5.56 -30.59 -22.40
C LYS A 4 5.58 -29.57 -21.27
N ALA A 5 6.75 -29.00 -20.95
CA ALA A 5 6.89 -27.96 -19.93
C ALA A 5 6.27 -26.63 -20.39
N ILE A 6 6.49 -26.23 -21.65
CA ILE A 6 5.90 -25.01 -22.23
C ILE A 6 4.37 -25.11 -22.26
N VAL A 7 3.82 -26.25 -22.70
CA VAL A 7 2.37 -26.48 -22.70
C VAL A 7 1.81 -26.45 -21.28
N SER A 8 2.50 -27.05 -20.31
CA SER A 8 2.09 -27.00 -18.90
C SER A 8 2.07 -25.58 -18.34
N ILE A 9 3.07 -24.76 -18.66
CA ILE A 9 3.14 -23.36 -18.22
C ILE A 9 1.99 -22.55 -18.84
N LEU A 10 1.73 -22.72 -20.14
CA LEU A 10 0.64 -22.02 -20.84
C LEU A 10 -0.74 -22.38 -20.27
N LEU A 11 -0.95 -23.65 -19.91
CA LEU A 11 -2.20 -24.11 -19.29
C LEU A 11 -2.39 -23.50 -17.89
N MET A 12 -1.32 -23.43 -17.07
CA MET A 12 -1.39 -22.81 -15.75
C MET A 12 -1.68 -21.31 -15.84
N VAL A 13 -1.01 -20.59 -16.74
CA VAL A 13 -1.24 -19.14 -16.95
C VAL A 13 -2.68 -18.88 -17.41
N SER A 14 -3.21 -19.71 -18.30
CA SER A 14 -4.58 -19.57 -18.80
C SER A 14 -5.62 -19.82 -17.71
N LEU A 15 -5.39 -20.81 -16.85
CA LEU A 15 -6.28 -21.09 -15.72
C LEU A 15 -6.25 -19.95 -14.69
N CYS A 16 -5.06 -19.39 -14.39
CA CYS A 16 -4.93 -18.24 -13.52
C CYS A 16 -5.70 -17.02 -14.07
N ALA A 17 -5.56 -16.71 -15.37
CA ALA A 17 -6.26 -15.59 -16.00
C ALA A 17 -7.79 -15.68 -15.86
N ALA A 18 -8.38 -16.88 -16.04
CA ALA A 18 -9.81 -17.10 -15.89
C ALA A 18 -10.31 -16.85 -14.44
N THR A 19 -9.49 -17.15 -13.42
CA THR A 19 -9.84 -16.87 -12.02
C THR A 19 -9.86 -15.37 -11.70
N PHE A 20 -8.94 -14.59 -12.27
CA PHE A 20 -8.92 -13.13 -12.10
C PHE A 20 -10.14 -12.45 -12.74
N VAL A 21 -10.58 -12.92 -13.91
CA VAL A 21 -11.76 -12.36 -14.61
C VAL A 21 -13.06 -12.68 -13.87
N THR A 22 -13.18 -13.90 -13.31
CA THR A 22 -14.41 -14.31 -12.61
C THR A 22 -14.55 -13.63 -11.24
N GLN A 23 -13.43 -13.36 -10.54
CA GLN A 23 -13.44 -12.58 -9.30
C GLN A 23 -13.74 -11.09 -9.56
N GLY A 24 -13.36 -10.53 -10.71
CA GLY A 24 -13.59 -9.11 -11.02
C GLY A 24 -15.06 -8.67 -11.12
N VAL A 25 -15.99 -9.58 -11.45
CA VAL A 25 -17.42 -9.24 -11.62
C VAL A 25 -18.24 -9.54 -10.37
N ALA A 26 -17.85 -10.52 -9.54
CA ALA A 26 -18.58 -10.88 -8.32
C ALA A 26 -18.06 -10.18 -7.05
N GLN A 27 -16.82 -9.66 -7.04
CA GLN A 27 -16.23 -9.01 -5.86
C GLN A 27 -16.72 -7.56 -5.62
N MET A 28 -17.75 -7.10 -6.33
CA MET A 28 -18.51 -5.91 -5.89
C MET A 28 -19.36 -6.22 -4.64
N GLN A 29 -19.53 -7.49 -4.27
CA GLN A 29 -20.16 -7.92 -3.04
C GLN A 29 -19.13 -8.50 -2.06
N THR A 30 -18.70 -7.64 -1.13
CA THR A 30 -18.17 -7.96 0.21
C THR A 30 -16.91 -8.85 0.27
N PRO A 31 -15.77 -8.31 0.73
CA PRO A 31 -14.59 -9.12 1.04
C PRO A 31 -14.92 -10.21 2.09
N PRO A 32 -14.32 -11.41 1.99
CA PRO A 32 -14.48 -12.44 2.99
C PRO A 32 -14.07 -11.90 4.38
N MET A 33 -15.04 -11.90 5.28
CA MET A 33 -14.92 -11.52 6.68
C MET A 33 -13.93 -12.45 7.39
N ILE A 34 -12.68 -12.00 7.56
CA ILE A 34 -11.72 -12.63 8.49
C ILE A 34 -11.86 -11.87 9.82
N PRO A 35 -12.46 -12.46 10.86
CA PRO A 35 -12.57 -11.83 12.17
C PRO A 35 -11.17 -11.52 12.71
N GLY A 36 -10.88 -10.23 12.94
CA GLY A 36 -9.64 -9.77 13.57
C GLY A 36 -8.59 -9.15 12.62
N LEU A 37 -8.73 -9.28 11.30
CA LEU A 37 -7.80 -8.63 10.35
C LEU A 37 -8.33 -7.32 9.75
N PHE A 38 -9.66 -7.19 9.65
CA PHE A 38 -10.32 -6.01 9.09
C PHE A 38 -11.38 -5.51 10.07
N PRO A 39 -11.29 -4.27 10.59
CA PRO A 39 -12.35 -3.70 11.41
C PRO A 39 -13.62 -3.55 10.57
N ILE A 40 -14.76 -3.95 11.16
CA ILE A 40 -16.10 -3.75 10.62
C ILE A 40 -16.33 -2.24 10.47
N GLY A 41 -16.39 -1.75 9.22
CA GLY A 41 -16.76 -0.35 8.96
C GLY A 41 -16.24 0.25 7.66
N LEU A 42 -17.15 0.31 6.68
CA LEU A 42 -17.30 1.36 5.66
C LEU A 42 -16.41 1.35 4.40
N PRO A 43 -16.96 1.86 3.27
CA PRO A 43 -16.26 2.04 2.00
C PRO A 43 -15.30 3.22 2.13
N ILE A 44 -14.24 3.05 2.90
CA ILE A 44 -13.11 3.96 2.82
C ILE A 44 -12.56 3.78 1.42
N ASP A 45 -12.62 4.86 0.65
CA ASP A 45 -12.06 4.89 -0.68
C ASP A 45 -10.53 4.78 -0.56
N LEU A 46 -10.04 3.54 -0.60
CA LEU A 46 -8.64 3.21 -0.46
C LEU A 46 -7.82 3.98 -1.50
N VAL A 47 -8.37 4.15 -2.71
CA VAL A 47 -7.75 4.95 -3.77
C VAL A 47 -7.55 6.38 -3.30
N LYS A 48 -8.55 6.98 -2.64
CA LYS A 48 -8.41 8.31 -2.04
C LYS A 48 -7.34 8.37 -0.95
N CYS A 49 -7.25 7.36 -0.08
CA CYS A 49 -6.21 7.29 0.96
C CYS A 49 -4.78 7.21 0.40
N TRP A 50 -4.59 6.50 -0.71
CA TRP A 50 -3.27 6.41 -1.34
C TRP A 50 -2.99 7.55 -2.34
N SER A 51 -4.01 8.25 -2.83
CA SER A 51 -3.88 9.27 -3.88
C SER A 51 -2.83 10.34 -3.58
N SER A 52 -2.78 10.84 -2.34
CA SER A 52 -1.80 11.85 -1.93
C SER A 52 -0.36 11.32 -1.94
N LEU A 53 -0.16 10.01 -1.72
CA LEU A 53 1.16 9.39 -1.78
C LEU A 53 1.59 9.14 -3.22
N PHE A 54 0.66 8.74 -4.10
CA PHE A 54 0.95 8.53 -5.52
C PHE A 54 1.27 9.84 -6.25
N ASN A 55 0.76 10.97 -5.78
CA ASN A 55 1.10 12.29 -6.31
C ASN A 55 2.55 12.71 -6.01
N VAL A 56 3.23 12.02 -5.08
CA VAL A 56 4.65 12.23 -4.80
C VAL A 56 5.43 11.07 -5.41
N GLU A 57 6.24 11.38 -6.42
CA GLU A 57 7.08 10.39 -7.08
C GLU A 57 7.93 9.62 -6.06
N GLY A 58 7.96 8.29 -6.17
CA GLY A 58 8.77 7.45 -5.28
C GLY A 58 8.22 7.24 -3.86
N CYS A 59 7.29 8.06 -3.37
CA CYS A 59 6.88 8.02 -1.96
C CYS A 59 6.31 6.67 -1.49
N VAL A 60 5.48 6.02 -2.32
CA VAL A 60 4.97 4.67 -2.00
C VAL A 60 6.11 3.65 -1.91
N LEU A 61 7.13 3.78 -2.75
CA LEU A 61 8.29 2.91 -2.74
C LEU A 61 9.18 3.18 -1.51
N GLU A 62 9.37 4.44 -1.12
CA GLU A 62 10.09 4.83 0.10
C GLU A 62 9.41 4.29 1.35
N ILE A 63 8.09 4.43 1.45
CA ILE A 63 7.28 3.86 2.54
C ILE A 63 7.44 2.35 2.56
N SER A 64 7.30 1.69 1.40
CA SER A 64 7.43 0.23 1.29
C SER A 64 8.82 -0.24 1.75
N LYS A 65 9.88 0.39 1.26
CA LYS A 65 11.26 0.12 1.71
C LYS A 65 11.43 0.33 3.21
N SER A 66 10.80 1.36 3.77
CA SER A 66 10.86 1.66 5.20
C SER A 66 10.17 0.58 6.05
N ILE A 67 9.04 0.03 5.56
CA ILE A 67 8.35 -1.09 6.22
C ILE A 67 9.26 -2.33 6.24
N PHE A 68 9.85 -2.69 5.10
CA PHE A 68 10.68 -3.91 5.00
C PHE A 68 12.03 -3.80 5.70
N SER A 69 12.65 -2.61 5.68
CA SER A 69 13.96 -2.39 6.30
C SER A 69 13.88 -1.99 7.77
N GLY A 70 12.73 -1.47 8.22
CA GLY A 70 12.58 -0.84 9.53
C GLY A 70 13.33 0.48 9.68
N LYS A 71 13.85 1.05 8.59
CA LYS A 71 14.63 2.31 8.58
C LYS A 71 13.87 3.40 7.83
N PHE A 72 14.02 4.65 8.27
CA PHE A 72 13.33 5.82 7.68
C PHE A 72 14.25 6.79 6.95
N GLU A 73 15.54 6.44 6.78
CA GLU A 73 16.57 7.30 6.19
C GLU A 73 16.30 7.67 4.73
N ASN A 74 15.53 6.84 4.02
CA ASN A 74 15.22 7.02 2.60
C ASN A 74 13.87 7.73 2.36
N VAL A 75 13.19 8.20 3.41
CA VAL A 75 11.91 8.90 3.25
C VAL A 75 12.17 10.39 3.07
N GLU A 76 11.85 10.90 1.89
CA GLU A 76 12.07 12.30 1.56
C GLU A 76 11.06 13.23 2.23
N ALA A 77 11.43 14.51 2.37
CA ALA A 77 10.59 15.52 3.00
C ALA A 77 9.23 15.67 2.31
N ALA A 78 9.20 15.58 0.97
CA ALA A 78 7.96 15.64 0.19
C ALA A 78 7.04 14.45 0.52
N CYS A 79 7.60 13.23 0.60
CA CYS A 79 6.85 12.04 1.00
C CYS A 79 6.35 12.16 2.44
N CYS A 80 7.19 12.63 3.35
CA CYS A 80 6.82 12.87 4.74
C CYS A 80 5.69 13.89 4.89
N LYS A 81 5.67 14.95 4.08
CA LYS A 81 4.59 15.94 4.05
C LYS A 81 3.28 15.31 3.59
N ALA A 82 3.31 14.55 2.50
CA ALA A 82 2.13 13.85 1.98
C ALA A 82 1.61 12.81 2.99
N PHE A 83 2.50 12.01 3.57
CA PHE A 83 2.15 10.99 4.56
C PHE A 83 1.54 11.60 5.84
N SER A 84 2.10 12.70 6.32
CA SER A 84 1.62 13.37 7.53
C SER A 84 0.25 14.04 7.35
N ALA A 85 -0.13 14.35 6.10
CA ALA A 85 -1.41 14.94 5.74
C ALA A 85 -2.54 13.91 5.54
N LEU A 86 -2.21 12.60 5.57
CA LEU A 86 -3.21 11.55 5.48
C LEU A 86 -4.14 11.58 6.68
N ASP A 87 -5.43 11.34 6.42
CA ASP A 87 -6.43 11.17 7.45
C ASP A 87 -6.15 9.90 8.27
N ALA A 88 -6.31 9.98 9.59
CA ALA A 88 -6.08 8.85 10.50
C ALA A 88 -7.03 7.66 10.21
N ASN A 89 -8.20 7.92 9.62
CA ASN A 89 -9.11 6.87 9.18
C ASN A 89 -8.53 5.97 8.06
N CYS A 90 -7.50 6.43 7.33
CA CYS A 90 -6.86 5.65 6.28
C CYS A 90 -5.92 4.58 6.83
N TRP A 91 -5.36 4.76 8.02
CA TRP A 91 -4.30 3.90 8.55
C TRP A 91 -4.71 2.43 8.75
N PRO A 92 -5.90 2.10 9.30
CA PRO A 92 -6.29 0.71 9.51
C PRO A 92 -6.40 -0.09 8.20
N GLN A 93 -6.75 0.57 7.10
CA GLN A 93 -6.89 -0.08 5.78
C GLN A 93 -5.57 -0.13 5.01
N MET A 94 -4.72 0.88 5.18
CA MET A 94 -3.40 0.92 4.53
C MET A 94 -2.37 0.01 5.21
N PHE A 95 -2.44 -0.12 6.55
CA PHE A 95 -1.46 -0.84 7.36
C PHE A 95 -2.11 -1.89 8.27
N PRO A 96 -2.90 -2.83 7.74
CA PRO A 96 -3.65 -3.80 8.55
C PRO A 96 -2.73 -4.74 9.35
N LEU A 97 -1.54 -5.04 8.83
CA LEU A 97 -0.57 -5.95 9.46
C LEU A 97 0.45 -5.23 10.35
N ASN A 98 0.50 -3.90 10.33
CA ASN A 98 1.47 -3.13 11.11
C ASN A 98 0.89 -1.78 11.59
N PRO A 99 0.02 -1.80 12.61
CA PRO A 99 -0.63 -0.59 13.14
C PRO A 99 0.33 0.41 13.79
N PHE A 100 1.56 -0.01 14.11
CA PHE A 100 2.58 0.86 14.70
C PHE A 100 3.38 1.64 13.66
N PHE A 101 3.35 1.24 12.40
CA PHE A 101 4.13 1.90 11.36
C PHE A 101 3.71 3.37 11.13
N PRO A 102 2.41 3.71 10.98
CA PRO A 102 2.01 5.10 10.76
C PRO A 102 2.48 6.09 11.84
N PRO A 103 2.29 5.82 13.16
CA PRO A 103 2.81 6.72 14.17
C PRO A 103 4.34 6.80 14.20
N LEU A 104 5.06 5.70 13.94
CA LEU A 104 6.52 5.70 13.88
C LEU A 104 7.06 6.55 12.73
N LEU A 105 6.49 6.39 11.53
CA LEU A 105 6.89 7.18 10.37
C LEU A 105 6.55 8.67 10.60
N LYS A 106 5.36 8.98 11.13
CA LYS A 106 4.96 10.36 11.44
C LYS A 106 5.94 11.03 12.40
N ASN A 107 6.38 10.33 13.45
CA ASN A 107 7.36 10.85 14.39
C ASN A 107 8.74 11.10 13.75
N ASN A 108 9.16 10.26 12.80
CA ASN A 108 10.39 10.50 12.03
C ASN A 108 10.24 11.71 11.10
N CYS A 109 9.10 11.84 10.44
CA CYS A 109 8.80 12.97 9.56
C CYS A 109 8.81 14.33 10.26
N VAL A 110 8.43 14.39 11.54
CA VAL A 110 8.56 15.62 12.37
C VAL A 110 10.01 16.08 12.49
N ARG A 111 11.01 15.20 12.32
CA ARG A 111 12.43 15.58 12.31
C ARG A 111 12.92 16.01 10.92
N ILE A 112 12.27 15.56 9.86
CA ILE A 112 12.69 15.79 8.48
C ILE A 112 12.11 17.11 7.95
N VAL A 113 10.82 17.38 8.23
CA VAL A 113 10.12 18.59 7.76
C VAL A 113 10.72 19.90 8.27
N PRO A 114 11.21 20.03 9.53
CA PRO A 114 11.91 21.23 9.99
C PRO A 114 13.23 21.50 9.26
N ASN A 115 13.83 20.47 8.65
CA ASN A 115 15.16 20.51 8.05
C ASN A 115 15.14 20.54 6.52
N SER A 116 13.97 20.56 5.88
CA SER A 116 13.86 20.70 4.43
C SER A 116 14.14 22.15 4.03
N PRO A 117 15.23 22.46 3.30
CA PRO A 117 15.36 23.77 2.68
C PRO A 117 14.26 23.87 1.61
N THR A 118 13.48 24.95 1.65
CA THR A 118 12.73 25.41 0.47
C THR A 118 13.74 25.68 -0.63
N HIS A 119 13.89 24.77 -1.58
CA HIS A 119 14.59 25.08 -2.81
C HIS A 119 13.62 25.87 -3.69
N ASN A 120 14.02 27.13 -3.94
CA ASN A 120 13.29 28.14 -4.70
C ASN A 120 13.02 27.72 -6.15
#